data_AF-A0AAE3E027-F1
#
_entry.id   AF-A0AAE3E027-F1
#
_cell.length_a   1.000
_cell.length_b   1.000
_cell.length_c   1.000
_cell.angle_alpha   90.00
_cell.angle_beta   90.00
_cell.angle_gamma   90.00
#
_symmetry.space_group_name_H-M   'P 1'
#
loop_
_entity.id
_entity.type
_entity.pdbx_description
1 polymer ?
#
loop_
_entity_poly.entity_id
_entity_poly.type
_entity_poly.pdbx_seq_one_letter_code
_entity_poly.pdbx_strand_id
1 'polypeptide(L)'
;MGKMVSLSRFNSLIARNVMFFVYETENMKVGRHSIRLTINYVFRIGQVGVATDLYRVPTTLPYSIYYQMVARKVGYFMGLINEEVEIELNNRLITHYEGLGYIMPRIKKNYKWVIPQGTTIKVKAKDLPKSSNVYVNVKCDCPNCNNIKSIQYSKYRKNVERNGMYLCTCDVQHRDYASGLTKEHIIDSLKNFYDKNNRFPKNNEYTIENGFSFTYSTMLDRFRRYGTTLNDELAKINCYELSVPNVNYYDQYIEGLRKAIHENPQIGNNLYLLSQGDNCKKYKLPNIRWFVNNCPDKTVNNIDTFKEWAGLYTRHMTKEQCTAIILDMAKKYDRPLMYDDFRGYKYGQVSIQMIRNIWGSLNKMKQDLGLEINIDSMIDKQLSKEDFDDMIATICDFIRSDGRNFITTREINAHSNWSNYNTLEKYAKKYYSKQLSEIFEQYNISFGKQGCGINFTFSDNEHVTSQFEYMFSKYLKEKGLKYNIDYFRDVKYSTFIPNYKGNMNCDYVIHIDGKIIYIEIAGILSEYKTWFYANKAISRSKSKERYRQKLFKKEFLLKSNNLIYFILFPCDLTRENFENILTNPSLELKKKIEHFYQNNIDWVKIRNTTGELDYSKQFLRNAYVKKKIS
;
A
#
# COMPACT_ATOMS: atom_id res chain seq x y z
N MET A 1 21.52 -25.35 31.18
CA MET A 1 22.90 -25.01 30.76
C MET A 1 23.60 -26.31 30.36
N GLY A 2 23.76 -26.56 29.05
CA GLY A 2 24.49 -27.70 28.51
C GLY A 2 25.43 -27.21 27.42
N LYS A 3 26.74 -27.34 27.65
CA LYS A 3 27.82 -26.84 26.79
C LYS A 3 27.83 -27.56 25.44
N MET A 4 27.74 -26.81 24.34
CA MET A 4 28.17 -27.27 23.01
C MET A 4 29.68 -27.53 23.05
N VAL A 5 30.09 -28.79 22.87
CA VAL A 5 31.49 -29.16 22.62
C VAL A 5 31.74 -29.07 21.12
N SER A 6 32.79 -28.35 20.72
CA SER A 6 33.15 -28.11 19.33
C SER A 6 33.56 -29.38 18.59
N LEU A 7 33.18 -29.47 17.30
CA LEU A 7 33.51 -30.54 16.35
C LEU A 7 35.03 -30.71 16.09
N SER A 8 35.91 -29.90 16.69
CA SER A 8 37.34 -29.94 16.40
C SER A 8 38.08 -31.13 17.05
N ARG A 9 37.48 -31.83 18.02
CA ARG A 9 38.09 -33.02 18.66
C ARG A 9 37.82 -34.35 17.95
N PHE A 10 36.86 -34.43 17.03
CA PHE A 10 36.52 -35.71 16.37
C PHE A 10 37.58 -36.15 15.34
N ASN A 11 38.31 -35.20 14.75
CA ASN A 11 39.37 -35.50 13.79
C ASN A 11 40.64 -36.09 14.43
N SER A 12 40.79 -36.02 15.75
CA SER A 12 42.00 -36.50 16.44
C SER A 12 41.93 -37.98 16.89
N LEU A 13 40.74 -38.59 16.91
CA LEU A 13 40.56 -39.98 17.37
C LEU A 13 40.59 -41.02 16.25
N ILE A 14 40.49 -40.61 14.98
CA ILE A 14 40.63 -41.51 13.81
C ILE A 14 42.09 -41.96 13.58
N ALA A 15 43.06 -41.40 14.32
CA ALA A 15 44.47 -41.66 14.11
C ALA A 15 45.07 -42.84 14.92
N ARG A 16 44.31 -43.63 15.69
CA ARG A 16 44.89 -44.78 16.43
C ARG A 16 44.00 -46.02 16.41
N ASN A 17 44.47 -47.05 15.69
CA ASN A 17 44.17 -48.49 15.78
C ASN A 17 42.86 -48.91 16.48
N VAL A 18 41.74 -48.82 15.77
CA VAL A 18 40.54 -49.61 16.09
C VAL A 18 40.14 -50.40 14.84
N MET A 19 40.22 -51.73 14.94
CA MET A 19 39.76 -52.64 13.90
C MET A 19 38.22 -52.73 13.98
N PHE A 20 37.52 -52.27 12.94
CA PHE A 20 36.07 -52.42 12.83
C PHE A 20 35.74 -53.64 11.97
N PHE A 21 35.04 -54.62 12.54
CA PHE A 21 34.38 -55.68 11.76
C PHE A 21 32.97 -55.22 11.42
N VAL A 22 32.65 -55.20 10.12
CA VAL A 22 31.29 -54.97 9.60
C VAL A 22 30.79 -56.31 9.08
N TYR A 23 29.66 -56.78 9.60
CA TYR A 23 28.90 -57.89 9.02
C TYR A 23 27.68 -57.32 8.31
N GLU A 24 27.49 -57.67 7.03
CA GLU A 24 26.29 -57.33 6.26
C GLU A 24 25.21 -58.41 6.44
N THR A 25 23.97 -57.98 6.62
CA THR A 25 22.79 -58.75 6.20
C THR A 25 21.93 -57.83 5.34
N GLU A 26 21.90 -58.09 4.04
CA GLU A 26 21.09 -57.35 3.08
C GLU A 26 19.63 -57.82 3.11
N ASN A 27 18.69 -56.87 3.11
CA ASN A 27 17.30 -57.15 2.72
C ASN A 27 16.85 -56.04 1.76
N MET A 28 16.80 -56.35 0.48
CA MET A 28 16.43 -55.45 -0.60
C MET A 28 14.92 -55.61 -0.91
N LYS A 29 14.13 -54.53 -0.84
CA LYS A 29 12.79 -54.49 -1.43
C LYS A 29 12.72 -53.38 -2.47
N VAL A 30 12.36 -53.77 -3.70
CA VAL A 30 12.30 -52.90 -4.88
C VAL A 30 10.88 -52.39 -5.06
N GLY A 31 10.70 -51.06 -5.06
CA GLY A 31 9.45 -50.38 -5.40
C GLY A 31 9.64 -49.48 -6.63
N ARG A 32 8.60 -49.33 -7.44
CA ARG A 32 8.67 -48.88 -8.85
C ARG A 32 9.28 -47.49 -9.11
N HIS A 33 9.47 -46.62 -8.11
CA HIS A 33 10.06 -45.28 -8.30
C HIS A 33 10.98 -44.80 -7.15
N SER A 34 11.42 -45.67 -6.23
CA SER A 34 12.50 -45.35 -5.28
C SER A 34 13.08 -46.63 -4.66
N ILE A 35 14.41 -46.68 -4.51
CA ILE A 35 15.11 -47.72 -3.72
C ILE A 35 15.28 -47.17 -2.31
N ARG A 36 14.64 -47.80 -1.33
CA ARG A 36 14.78 -47.46 0.10
C ARG A 36 15.71 -48.48 0.76
N LEU A 37 17.01 -48.17 0.80
CA LEU A 37 17.99 -48.97 1.54
C LEU A 37 17.84 -48.68 3.04
N THR A 38 17.42 -49.69 3.79
CA THR A 38 17.40 -49.63 5.26
C THR A 38 18.62 -50.40 5.75
N ILE A 39 19.70 -49.68 6.07
CA ILE A 39 20.90 -50.29 6.66
C ILE A 39 20.73 -50.27 8.17
N ASN A 40 20.49 -51.43 8.77
CA ASN A 40 20.49 -51.59 10.22
C ASN A 40 21.94 -51.80 10.68
N TYR A 41 22.53 -50.82 11.34
CA TYR A 41 23.82 -51.00 12.00
C TYR A 41 23.59 -51.63 13.38
N VAL A 42 24.16 -52.81 13.62
CA VAL A 42 24.28 -53.39 14.95
C VAL A 42 25.73 -53.24 15.39
N PHE A 43 25.99 -52.35 16.35
CA PHE A 43 27.31 -52.19 16.96
C PHE A 43 27.40 -53.09 18.19
N ARG A 44 28.28 -54.11 18.16
CA ARG A 44 28.68 -54.82 19.37
C ARG A 44 29.98 -54.22 19.88
N ILE A 45 29.92 -53.53 21.03
CA ILE A 45 31.09 -53.15 21.81
C ILE A 45 31.25 -54.23 22.89
N GLY A 46 32.41 -54.89 22.94
CA GLY A 46 32.70 -55.88 23.97
C GLY A 46 33.01 -55.21 25.32
N GLN A 47 32.14 -55.46 26.31
CA GLN A 47 32.29 -55.36 27.78
C GLN A 47 32.77 -54.01 28.38
N VAL A 48 32.11 -53.33 29.34
CA VAL A 48 31.01 -53.59 30.29
C VAL A 48 30.36 -52.22 30.57
N GLY A 49 29.03 -52.14 30.68
CA GLY A 49 28.35 -50.97 31.27
C GLY A 49 27.33 -50.27 30.37
N VAL A 50 26.07 -50.62 30.60
CA VAL A 50 24.78 -49.94 30.32
C VAL A 50 24.83 -48.50 29.77
N ALA A 51 24.35 -48.31 28.53
CA ALA A 51 23.40 -47.27 28.09
C ALA A 51 23.14 -47.41 26.58
N THR A 52 21.95 -47.88 26.19
CA THR A 52 21.52 -47.92 24.78
C THR A 52 20.86 -46.60 24.41
N ASP A 53 21.65 -45.65 23.89
CA ASP A 53 21.11 -44.50 23.15
C ASP A 53 21.06 -44.83 21.66
N LEU A 54 19.86 -45.13 21.17
CA LEU A 54 19.53 -45.34 19.76
C LEU A 54 19.58 -44.00 19.02
N TYR A 55 20.74 -43.64 18.46
CA TYR A 55 20.83 -42.52 17.53
C TYR A 55 20.30 -42.93 16.15
N ARG A 56 19.05 -42.51 15.85
CA ARG A 56 18.52 -42.48 14.48
C ARG A 56 19.16 -41.30 13.75
N VAL A 57 20.02 -41.57 12.76
CA VAL A 57 20.50 -40.56 11.81
C VAL A 57 19.67 -40.69 10.53
N PRO A 58 18.80 -39.72 10.19
CA PRO A 58 18.12 -39.71 8.90
C PRO A 58 19.00 -38.96 7.91
N THR A 59 19.79 -39.67 7.11
CA THR A 59 20.49 -39.06 5.98
C THR A 59 20.30 -39.90 4.73
N THR A 60 19.42 -39.42 3.84
CA THR A 60 19.55 -39.65 2.40
C THR A 60 20.86 -39.01 1.95
N LEU A 61 21.94 -39.79 1.96
CA LEU A 61 23.22 -39.36 1.41
C LEU A 61 23.10 -39.26 -0.13
N PRO A 62 23.55 -38.15 -0.75
CA PRO A 62 23.64 -38.05 -2.20
C PRO A 62 24.48 -39.20 -2.77
N TYR A 63 24.02 -39.76 -3.89
CA TYR A 63 24.67 -40.89 -4.56
C TYR A 63 26.18 -40.67 -4.76
N SER A 64 26.61 -39.45 -5.07
CA SER A 64 28.02 -39.08 -5.24
C SER A 64 28.88 -39.30 -3.99
N ILE A 65 28.35 -39.06 -2.79
CA ILE A 65 29.10 -39.20 -1.52
C ILE A 65 29.21 -40.68 -1.14
N TYR A 66 28.14 -41.46 -1.33
CA TYR A 66 28.18 -42.92 -1.17
C TYR A 66 29.27 -43.55 -2.07
N TYR A 67 29.33 -43.13 -3.33
CA TYR A 67 30.35 -43.62 -4.27
C TYR A 67 31.77 -43.19 -3.90
N GLN A 68 31.99 -41.98 -3.39
CA GLN A 68 33.32 -41.59 -2.89
C GLN A 68 33.77 -42.45 -1.70
N MET A 69 32.84 -42.83 -0.82
CA MET A 69 33.13 -43.72 0.32
C MET A 69 33.38 -45.16 -0.12
N VAL A 70 32.57 -45.69 -1.04
CA VAL A 70 32.71 -47.06 -1.58
C VAL A 70 33.93 -47.18 -2.49
N ALA A 71 34.20 -46.21 -3.37
CA ALA A 71 35.38 -46.22 -4.25
C ALA A 71 36.70 -46.20 -3.47
N ARG A 72 36.76 -45.46 -2.34
CA ARG A 72 37.93 -45.46 -1.44
C ARG A 72 38.14 -46.80 -0.72
N LYS A 73 37.08 -47.58 -0.47
CA LYS A 73 37.16 -48.86 0.23
C LYS A 73 37.25 -50.09 -0.68
N VAL A 74 36.72 -50.02 -1.91
CA VAL A 74 36.50 -51.20 -2.76
C VAL A 74 37.22 -51.12 -4.12
N GLY A 75 37.85 -50.01 -4.49
CA GLY A 75 38.73 -49.96 -5.67
C GLY A 75 38.02 -50.25 -7.01
N TYR A 76 36.76 -49.83 -7.15
CA TYR A 76 36.04 -49.89 -8.43
C TYR A 76 36.59 -48.84 -9.42
N PHE A 77 37.20 -49.30 -10.51
CA PHE A 77 37.77 -48.47 -11.59
C PHE A 77 36.69 -48.12 -12.63
N MET A 78 35.81 -47.18 -12.28
CA MET A 78 34.55 -46.96 -13.02
C MET A 78 34.71 -46.55 -14.50
N GLY A 79 35.73 -45.77 -14.84
CA GLY A 79 35.99 -45.35 -16.22
C GLY A 79 36.91 -46.26 -17.05
N LEU A 80 37.39 -47.40 -16.55
CA LEU A 80 38.33 -48.25 -17.28
C LEU A 80 37.58 -49.23 -18.20
N ILE A 81 37.83 -49.16 -19.51
CA ILE A 81 37.13 -50.00 -20.50
C ILE A 81 37.84 -51.33 -20.70
N ASN A 82 39.18 -51.34 -20.72
CA ASN A 82 39.93 -52.58 -20.93
C ASN A 82 39.75 -53.54 -19.76
N GLU A 83 39.29 -54.77 -20.05
CA GLU A 83 39.31 -55.86 -19.09
C GLU A 83 40.72 -56.47 -18.98
N GLU A 84 41.39 -56.65 -20.13
CA GLU A 84 42.74 -57.18 -20.24
C GLU A 84 43.63 -56.32 -21.14
N VAL A 85 44.93 -56.36 -20.88
CA VAL A 85 45.97 -55.71 -21.68
C VAL A 85 47.17 -56.64 -21.86
N GLU A 86 47.82 -56.56 -23.01
CA GLU A 86 49.08 -57.25 -23.28
C GLU A 86 50.25 -56.42 -22.76
N ILE A 87 51.13 -57.07 -22.00
CA ILE A 87 52.32 -56.43 -21.44
C ILE A 87 53.56 -57.23 -21.79
N GLU A 88 54.65 -56.54 -22.11
CA GLU A 88 55.96 -57.16 -22.22
C GLU A 88 56.57 -57.33 -20.82
N LEU A 89 57.04 -58.54 -20.52
CA LEU A 89 57.60 -58.87 -19.22
C LEU A 89 59.02 -58.33 -19.07
N ASN A 90 59.27 -57.67 -17.94
CA ASN A 90 60.62 -57.37 -17.46
C ASN A 90 60.80 -57.97 -16.05
N ASN A 91 62.05 -58.03 -15.56
CA ASN A 91 62.37 -58.64 -14.27
C ASN A 91 61.54 -58.10 -13.09
N ARG A 92 61.12 -56.82 -13.10
CA ARG A 92 60.27 -56.24 -12.05
C ARG A 92 58.81 -56.68 -12.16
N LEU A 93 58.30 -56.79 -13.39
CA LEU A 93 56.92 -57.21 -13.65
C LEU A 93 56.72 -58.71 -13.40
N ILE A 94 57.73 -59.54 -13.67
CA ILE A 94 57.68 -60.98 -13.42
C ILE A 94 57.35 -61.27 -11.95
N THR A 95 58.09 -60.69 -11.00
CA THR A 95 57.82 -60.86 -9.56
C THR A 95 56.43 -60.35 -9.18
N HIS A 96 55.99 -59.23 -9.75
CA HIS A 96 54.68 -58.64 -9.46
C HIS A 96 53.53 -59.55 -9.88
N TYR A 97 53.54 -60.08 -11.11
CA TYR A 97 52.45 -60.91 -11.61
C TYR A 97 52.50 -62.35 -11.09
N GLU A 98 53.68 -62.91 -10.81
CA GLU A 98 53.78 -64.19 -10.08
C GLU A 98 53.17 -64.08 -8.68
N GLY A 99 53.41 -62.97 -7.97
CA GLY A 99 52.79 -62.69 -6.67
C GLY A 99 51.27 -62.52 -6.73
N LEU A 100 50.71 -62.19 -7.89
CA LEU A 100 49.28 -62.11 -8.15
C LEU A 100 48.69 -63.43 -8.71
N GLY A 101 49.51 -64.47 -8.89
CA GLY A 101 49.09 -65.80 -9.33
C GLY A 101 49.04 -66.02 -10.85
N TYR A 102 49.64 -65.13 -11.65
CA TYR A 102 49.72 -65.32 -13.11
C TYR A 102 50.81 -66.36 -13.47
N ILE A 103 50.51 -67.22 -14.46
CA ILE A 103 51.44 -68.25 -14.92
C ILE A 103 52.47 -67.64 -15.88
N MET A 104 53.76 -67.76 -15.54
CA MET A 104 54.84 -67.22 -16.36
C MET A 104 55.36 -68.25 -17.39
N PRO A 105 55.46 -67.89 -18.68
CA PRO A 105 56.00 -68.76 -19.73
C PRO A 105 57.53 -68.85 -19.62
N ARG A 106 58.02 -69.78 -18.80
CA ARG A 106 59.45 -70.05 -18.60
C ARG A 106 59.94 -71.14 -19.55
N ILE A 107 61.09 -70.93 -20.18
CA ILE A 107 61.81 -71.95 -20.96
C ILE A 107 63.10 -72.35 -20.25
N LYS A 108 63.58 -73.58 -20.48
CA LYS A 108 64.84 -74.05 -19.91
C LYS A 108 66.00 -73.68 -20.85
N LYS A 109 66.90 -72.80 -20.40
CA LYS A 109 68.13 -72.41 -21.13
C LYS A 109 69.33 -72.61 -20.21
N ASN A 110 70.33 -73.38 -20.64
CA ASN A 110 71.56 -73.66 -19.87
C ASN A 110 71.28 -74.04 -18.40
N TYR A 111 70.42 -75.04 -18.18
CA TYR A 111 70.01 -75.54 -16.86
C TYR A 111 69.25 -74.56 -15.95
N LYS A 112 68.86 -73.37 -16.44
CA LYS A 112 68.05 -72.38 -15.71
C LYS A 112 66.71 -72.14 -16.40
N TRP A 113 65.66 -71.94 -15.62
CA TRP A 113 64.36 -71.50 -16.11
C TRP A 113 64.39 -69.99 -16.32
N VAL A 114 64.33 -69.56 -17.58
CA VAL A 114 64.39 -68.16 -17.99
C VAL A 114 63.14 -67.80 -18.80
N ILE A 115 62.73 -66.54 -18.71
CA ILE A 115 61.66 -65.99 -19.57
C ILE A 115 62.36 -65.34 -20.78
N PRO A 116 62.01 -65.71 -22.03
CA PRO A 116 62.59 -65.10 -23.21
C PRO A 116 62.39 -63.58 -23.23
N GLN A 117 63.36 -62.84 -23.77
CA GLN A 117 63.20 -61.41 -24.01
C GLN A 117 62.08 -61.17 -25.03
N GLY A 118 61.25 -60.14 -24.82
CA GLY A 118 60.09 -59.86 -25.67
C GLY A 118 58.86 -60.70 -25.37
N THR A 119 58.88 -61.54 -24.32
CA THR A 119 57.70 -62.34 -23.96
C THR A 119 56.57 -61.44 -23.44
N THR A 120 55.39 -61.58 -24.03
CA THR A 120 54.19 -60.88 -23.60
C THR A 120 53.21 -61.80 -22.88
N ILE A 121 52.47 -61.27 -21.93
CA ILE A 121 51.34 -61.95 -21.27
C ILE A 121 50.11 -61.04 -21.27
N LYS A 122 48.92 -61.65 -21.28
CA LYS A 122 47.66 -60.95 -21.04
C LYS A 122 47.40 -60.89 -19.54
N VAL A 123 47.24 -59.67 -19.04
CA VAL A 123 46.93 -59.40 -17.63
C VAL A 123 45.67 -58.57 -17.52
N LYS A 124 44.93 -58.72 -16.41
CA LYS A 124 43.77 -57.87 -16.15
C LYS A 124 44.24 -56.43 -15.98
N ALA A 125 43.56 -55.47 -16.61
CA ALA A 125 43.98 -54.07 -16.58
C ALA A 125 44.01 -53.47 -15.15
N LYS A 126 43.18 -54.00 -14.23
CA LYS A 126 43.16 -53.62 -12.81
C LYS A 126 44.42 -54.06 -12.03
N ASP A 127 45.12 -55.09 -12.51
CA ASP A 127 46.30 -55.68 -11.86
C ASP A 127 47.60 -54.99 -12.31
N LEU A 128 47.49 -54.02 -13.22
CA LEU A 128 48.61 -53.17 -13.64
C LEU A 128 49.19 -52.41 -12.42
N PRO A 129 50.53 -52.34 -12.30
CA PRO A 129 51.19 -51.50 -11.29
C PRO A 129 50.76 -50.03 -11.38
N LYS A 130 50.69 -49.34 -10.24
CA LYS A 130 50.26 -47.92 -10.17
C LYS A 130 51.07 -46.99 -11.09
N SER A 131 52.35 -47.29 -11.32
CA SER A 131 53.26 -46.53 -12.17
C SER A 131 53.35 -47.04 -13.62
N SER A 132 52.44 -47.93 -14.05
CA SER A 132 52.47 -48.52 -15.39
C SER A 132 52.28 -47.49 -16.50
N ASN A 133 53.10 -47.57 -17.55
CA ASN A 133 53.02 -46.74 -18.75
C ASN A 133 52.20 -47.40 -19.88
N VAL A 134 51.61 -48.57 -19.62
CA VAL A 134 50.72 -49.27 -20.57
C VAL A 134 49.52 -48.37 -20.88
N TYR A 135 49.17 -48.27 -22.16
CA TYR A 135 48.01 -47.51 -22.61
C TYR A 135 46.73 -48.31 -22.40
N VAL A 136 45.73 -47.65 -21.82
CA VAL A 136 44.39 -48.16 -21.58
C VAL A 136 43.36 -47.19 -22.15
N ASN A 137 42.29 -47.74 -22.69
CA ASN A 137 41.10 -47.02 -23.10
C ASN A 137 40.24 -46.76 -21.87
N VAL A 138 39.90 -45.49 -21.67
CA VAL A 138 39.12 -45.03 -20.53
C VAL A 138 37.97 -44.15 -21.02
N LYS A 139 36.77 -44.38 -20.47
CA LYS A 139 35.58 -43.57 -20.71
C LYS A 139 35.45 -42.53 -19.60
N CYS A 140 35.14 -41.29 -19.96
CA CYS A 140 34.83 -40.24 -19.00
C CYS A 140 33.63 -40.66 -18.11
N ASP A 141 33.74 -40.46 -16.79
CA ASP A 141 32.67 -40.76 -15.84
C ASP A 141 31.60 -39.65 -15.76
N CYS A 142 31.81 -38.51 -16.43
CA CYS A 142 30.82 -37.43 -16.48
C CYS A 142 29.63 -37.83 -17.38
N PRO A 143 28.37 -37.78 -16.91
CA PRO A 143 27.20 -38.33 -17.63
C PRO A 143 26.91 -37.64 -18.96
N ASN A 144 27.30 -36.37 -19.08
CA ASN A 144 27.13 -35.57 -20.28
C ASN A 144 28.40 -35.58 -21.17
N CYS A 145 29.35 -36.47 -20.91
CA CYS A 145 30.58 -36.62 -21.66
C CYS A 145 30.78 -38.08 -22.10
N ASN A 146 30.68 -38.32 -23.41
CA ASN A 146 30.90 -39.66 -23.98
C ASN A 146 32.32 -39.86 -24.52
N ASN A 147 33.28 -39.02 -24.09
CA ASN A 147 34.65 -39.09 -24.59
C ASN A 147 35.37 -40.34 -24.09
N ILE A 148 35.94 -41.09 -25.04
CA ILE A 148 36.85 -42.20 -24.79
C ILE A 148 38.25 -41.76 -25.20
N LYS A 149 39.24 -41.99 -24.34
CA LYS A 149 40.65 -41.66 -24.62
C LYS A 149 41.54 -42.86 -24.34
N SER A 150 42.56 -43.05 -25.17
CA SER A 150 43.67 -43.94 -24.87
C SER A 150 44.73 -43.17 -24.09
N ILE A 151 44.97 -43.54 -22.84
CA ILE A 151 45.95 -42.87 -21.96
C ILE A 151 46.77 -43.90 -21.18
N GLN A 152 47.93 -43.50 -20.68
CA GLN A 152 48.74 -44.33 -19.80
C GLN A 152 48.00 -44.63 -18.49
N TYR A 153 48.06 -45.88 -18.01
CA TYR A 153 47.41 -46.31 -16.77
C TYR A 153 47.81 -45.48 -15.55
N SER A 154 49.09 -45.09 -15.46
CA SER A 154 49.58 -44.19 -14.41
C SER A 154 48.90 -42.81 -14.41
N LYS A 155 48.55 -42.27 -15.59
CA LYS A 155 47.80 -41.00 -15.73
C LYS A 155 46.33 -41.18 -15.37
N TYR A 156 45.71 -42.27 -15.79
CA TYR A 156 44.35 -42.65 -15.38
C TYR A 156 44.24 -42.72 -13.85
N ARG A 157 45.13 -43.48 -13.21
CA ARG A 157 45.19 -43.65 -11.76
C ARG A 157 45.32 -42.32 -11.03
N LYS A 158 46.23 -41.44 -11.44
CA LYS A 158 46.38 -40.11 -10.84
C LYS A 158 45.12 -39.25 -10.95
N ASN A 159 44.38 -39.35 -12.06
CA ASN A 159 43.12 -38.62 -12.26
C ASN A 159 42.03 -39.14 -11.30
N VAL A 160 41.86 -40.46 -11.23
CA VAL A 160 40.90 -41.11 -10.33
C VAL A 160 41.25 -40.87 -8.85
N GLU A 161 42.53 -40.95 -8.46
CA GLU A 161 42.96 -40.68 -7.09
C GLU A 161 42.69 -39.23 -6.66
N ARG A 162 42.81 -38.28 -7.60
CA ARG A 162 42.53 -36.87 -7.35
C ARG A 162 41.04 -36.56 -7.23
N ASN A 163 40.21 -37.13 -8.11
CA ASN A 163 38.80 -36.74 -8.26
C ASN A 163 37.81 -37.78 -7.70
N GLY A 164 38.29 -38.97 -7.32
CA GLY A 164 37.46 -40.15 -7.02
C GLY A 164 36.90 -40.87 -8.25
N MET A 165 37.06 -40.30 -9.44
CA MET A 165 36.51 -40.75 -10.73
C MET A 165 37.41 -40.25 -11.88
N TYR A 166 37.25 -40.78 -13.08
CA TYR A 166 38.00 -40.34 -14.25
C TYR A 166 37.28 -39.24 -15.04
N LEU A 167 37.94 -38.10 -15.19
CA LEU A 167 37.48 -36.97 -15.99
C LEU A 167 38.43 -36.69 -17.15
N CYS A 168 37.90 -36.63 -18.36
CA CYS A 168 38.70 -36.54 -19.59
C CYS A 168 39.32 -35.14 -19.83
N THR A 169 38.77 -34.11 -19.18
CA THR A 169 39.18 -32.71 -19.21
C THR A 169 39.02 -32.08 -17.82
N CYS A 170 39.60 -30.90 -17.62
CA CYS A 170 39.45 -30.10 -16.39
C CYS A 170 38.55 -28.88 -16.60
N ASP A 171 37.62 -28.95 -17.55
CA ASP A 171 36.66 -27.86 -17.77
C ASP A 171 35.71 -27.69 -16.57
N VAL A 172 34.89 -26.65 -16.65
CA VAL A 172 33.95 -26.31 -15.56
C VAL A 172 32.96 -27.44 -15.31
N GLN A 173 32.40 -28.04 -16.36
CA GLN A 173 31.40 -29.10 -16.28
C GLN A 173 31.95 -30.35 -15.56
N HIS A 174 33.16 -30.77 -15.89
CA HIS A 174 33.81 -31.92 -15.25
C HIS A 174 34.16 -31.63 -13.79
N ARG A 175 34.62 -30.40 -13.48
CA ARG A 175 34.90 -29.99 -12.09
C ARG A 175 33.63 -29.90 -11.24
N ASP A 176 32.52 -29.46 -11.82
CA ASP A 176 31.22 -29.40 -11.12
C ASP A 176 30.70 -30.80 -10.84
N TYR A 177 30.80 -31.71 -11.81
CA TYR A 177 30.43 -33.10 -11.62
C TYR A 177 31.27 -33.77 -10.52
N ALA A 178 32.60 -33.58 -10.52
CA ALA A 178 33.46 -34.08 -9.45
C ALA A 178 33.17 -33.45 -8.08
N SER A 179 32.75 -32.18 -8.03
CA SER A 179 32.40 -31.50 -6.78
C SER A 179 30.96 -31.75 -6.31
N GLY A 180 30.12 -32.40 -7.12
CA GLY A 180 28.69 -32.61 -6.84
C GLY A 180 27.82 -31.36 -6.99
N LEU A 181 28.34 -30.30 -7.61
CA LEU A 181 27.66 -29.02 -7.78
C LEU A 181 26.74 -29.04 -9.02
N THR A 182 25.60 -29.73 -8.93
CA THR A 182 24.59 -29.75 -10.01
C THR A 182 23.58 -28.62 -9.86
N LYS A 183 22.75 -28.40 -10.90
CA LYS A 183 21.63 -27.45 -10.87
C LYS A 183 20.66 -27.78 -9.74
N GLU A 184 20.34 -29.06 -9.59
CA GLU A 184 19.43 -29.60 -8.59
C GLU A 184 19.98 -29.33 -7.18
N HIS A 185 21.27 -29.60 -6.95
CA HIS A 185 21.93 -29.31 -5.67
C HIS A 185 21.86 -27.83 -5.28
N ILE A 186 22.05 -26.93 -6.26
CA ILE A 186 21.92 -25.48 -6.03
C ILE A 186 20.48 -25.13 -5.64
N ILE A 187 19.49 -25.63 -6.38
CA ILE A 187 18.07 -25.38 -6.12
C ILE A 187 17.64 -25.93 -4.77
N ASP A 188 18.06 -27.15 -4.42
CA ASP A 188 17.73 -27.77 -3.14
C ASP A 188 18.37 -27.02 -1.96
N SER A 189 19.59 -26.51 -2.13
CA SER A 189 20.23 -25.64 -1.14
C SER A 189 19.43 -24.33 -0.93
N LEU A 190 18.94 -23.73 -2.02
CA LEU A 190 18.10 -22.53 -1.96
C LEU A 190 16.75 -22.80 -1.28
N LYS A 191 16.09 -23.91 -1.58
CA LYS A 191 14.85 -24.35 -0.92
C LYS A 191 15.06 -24.60 0.57
N ASN A 192 16.10 -25.34 0.93
CA ASN A 192 16.44 -25.60 2.34
C ASN A 192 16.69 -24.31 3.12
N PHE A 193 17.34 -23.32 2.51
CA PHE A 193 17.51 -22.01 3.15
C PHE A 193 16.16 -21.29 3.31
N TYR A 194 15.33 -21.29 2.26
CA TYR A 194 14.01 -20.68 2.26
C TYR A 194 13.10 -21.29 3.33
N ASP A 195 13.02 -22.61 3.40
CA ASP A 195 12.17 -23.32 4.37
C ASP A 195 12.57 -23.02 5.82
N LYS A 196 13.87 -22.79 6.08
CA LYS A 196 14.37 -22.44 7.42
C LYS A 196 14.15 -20.98 7.80
N ASN A 197 14.19 -20.06 6.83
CA ASN A 197 14.25 -18.62 7.10
C ASN A 197 13.01 -17.84 6.61
N ASN A 198 12.12 -18.50 5.85
CA ASN A 198 10.97 -17.92 5.17
C ASN A 198 11.31 -16.68 4.32
N ARG A 199 12.50 -16.67 3.72
CA ARG A 199 13.03 -15.63 2.82
C ARG A 199 14.17 -16.17 1.99
N PHE A 200 14.49 -15.49 0.90
CA PHE A 200 15.66 -15.82 0.09
C PHE A 200 16.98 -15.28 0.69
N PRO A 201 18.12 -15.94 0.40
CA PRO A 201 19.44 -15.52 0.86
C PRO A 201 19.91 -14.26 0.14
N LYS A 202 20.55 -13.35 0.89
CA LYS A 202 21.28 -12.19 0.34
C LYS A 202 22.63 -12.64 -0.22
N ASN A 203 23.23 -11.79 -1.05
CA ASN A 203 24.49 -12.09 -1.76
C ASN A 203 25.64 -12.54 -0.83
N ASN A 204 25.70 -12.02 0.41
CA ASN A 204 26.72 -12.36 1.40
C ASN A 204 26.38 -13.59 2.27
N GLU A 205 25.21 -14.20 2.09
CA GLU A 205 24.74 -15.33 2.90
C GLU A 205 24.99 -16.70 2.25
N TYR A 206 25.60 -16.73 1.08
CA TYR A 206 26.02 -17.96 0.39
C TYR A 206 27.29 -18.51 1.02
N THR A 207 27.18 -19.00 2.25
CA THR A 207 28.26 -19.50 3.10
C THR A 207 27.99 -20.92 3.57
N ILE A 208 29.05 -21.62 3.99
CA ILE A 208 28.98 -22.99 4.53
C ILE A 208 28.08 -23.03 5.79
N GLU A 209 28.15 -22.00 6.64
CA GLU A 209 27.33 -21.88 7.84
C GLU A 209 25.83 -21.85 7.53
N ASN A 210 25.45 -21.21 6.41
CA ASN A 210 24.07 -21.15 5.93
C ASN A 210 23.68 -22.37 5.07
N GLY A 211 24.55 -23.39 4.98
CA GLY A 211 24.28 -24.64 4.26
C GLY A 211 24.62 -24.61 2.77
N PHE A 212 25.37 -23.60 2.29
CA PHE A 212 25.80 -23.52 0.90
C PHE A 212 27.23 -24.03 0.73
N SER A 213 27.44 -24.99 -0.18
CA SER A 213 28.76 -25.46 -0.60
C SER A 213 29.39 -24.60 -1.72
N PHE A 214 28.74 -23.50 -2.10
CA PHE A 214 29.09 -22.65 -3.23
C PHE A 214 28.86 -21.17 -2.92
N THR A 215 29.55 -20.30 -3.66
CA THR A 215 29.40 -18.85 -3.53
C THR A 215 28.30 -18.30 -4.45
N TYR A 216 27.83 -17.09 -4.15
CA TYR A 216 26.88 -16.35 -4.99
C TYR A 216 27.35 -16.24 -6.46
N SER A 217 28.61 -15.85 -6.67
CA SER A 217 29.20 -15.70 -8.01
C SER A 217 29.26 -17.03 -8.76
N THR A 218 29.58 -18.14 -8.07
CA THR A 218 29.57 -19.47 -8.65
C THR A 218 28.18 -19.84 -9.13
N MET A 219 27.16 -19.66 -8.29
CA MET A 219 25.77 -19.96 -8.65
C MET A 219 25.29 -19.14 -9.85
N LEU A 220 25.61 -17.84 -9.91
CA LEU A 220 25.21 -16.99 -11.05
C LEU A 220 25.82 -17.46 -12.38
N ASP A 221 27.11 -17.83 -12.39
CA ASP A 221 27.76 -18.39 -13.58
C ASP A 221 27.08 -19.70 -14.02
N ARG A 222 26.68 -20.55 -13.06
CA ARG A 222 25.99 -21.81 -13.35
C ARG A 222 24.62 -21.59 -13.96
N PHE A 223 23.77 -20.75 -13.36
CA PHE A 223 22.46 -20.46 -13.94
C PHE A 223 22.57 -19.87 -15.35
N ARG A 224 23.54 -18.97 -15.59
CA ARG A 224 23.81 -18.45 -16.93
C ARG A 224 24.13 -19.58 -17.93
N ARG A 225 24.98 -20.54 -17.56
CA ARG A 225 25.30 -21.72 -18.39
C ARG A 225 24.10 -22.63 -18.63
N TYR A 226 23.19 -22.71 -17.67
CA TYR A 226 21.93 -23.45 -17.81
C TYR A 226 20.84 -22.68 -18.57
N GLY A 227 21.14 -21.50 -19.11
CA GLY A 227 20.16 -20.69 -19.85
C GLY A 227 19.05 -20.13 -18.96
N THR A 228 19.31 -19.90 -17.67
CA THR A 228 18.33 -19.37 -16.72
C THR A 228 18.95 -18.29 -15.84
N THR A 229 18.14 -17.61 -15.05
CA THR A 229 18.60 -16.61 -14.09
C THR A 229 18.28 -17.04 -12.67
N LEU A 230 18.99 -16.48 -11.68
CA LEU A 230 18.63 -16.66 -10.28
C LEU A 230 17.17 -16.23 -10.03
N ASN A 231 16.72 -15.13 -10.63
CA ASN A 231 15.36 -14.65 -10.44
C ASN A 231 14.31 -15.64 -10.96
N ASP A 232 14.59 -16.34 -12.06
CA ASP A 232 13.69 -17.38 -12.60
C ASP A 232 13.63 -18.59 -11.69
N GLU A 233 14.76 -19.05 -11.18
CA GLU A 233 14.80 -20.23 -10.31
C GLU A 233 14.22 -19.94 -8.91
N LEU A 234 14.40 -18.72 -8.37
CA LEU A 234 13.75 -18.32 -7.13
C LEU A 234 12.23 -18.13 -7.30
N ALA A 235 11.78 -17.59 -8.43
CA ALA A 235 10.36 -17.42 -8.71
C ALA A 235 9.59 -18.74 -8.72
N LYS A 236 10.22 -19.83 -9.16
CA LYS A 236 9.66 -21.20 -9.09
C LYS A 236 9.43 -21.69 -7.66
N ILE A 237 10.19 -21.17 -6.69
CA ILE A 237 10.02 -21.52 -5.27
C ILE A 237 8.90 -20.65 -4.69
N ASN A 238 9.02 -19.34 -4.79
CA ASN A 238 7.99 -18.39 -4.37
C ASN A 238 8.20 -17.03 -5.04
N CYS A 239 7.33 -16.67 -5.99
CA CYS A 239 7.43 -15.41 -6.72
C CYS A 239 7.10 -14.16 -5.88
N TYR A 240 6.39 -14.29 -4.76
CA TYR A 240 5.99 -13.16 -3.91
C TYR A 240 7.11 -12.66 -2.99
N GLU A 241 8.15 -13.47 -2.74
CA GLU A 241 9.28 -13.14 -1.85
C GLU A 241 10.48 -12.54 -2.60
N LEU A 242 10.33 -12.29 -3.90
CA LEU A 242 11.41 -11.74 -4.73
C LEU A 242 11.60 -10.25 -4.47
N SER A 243 12.86 -9.82 -4.52
CA SER A 243 13.20 -8.39 -4.51
C SER A 243 12.81 -7.70 -5.82
N VAL A 244 12.87 -8.43 -6.93
CA VAL A 244 12.48 -7.96 -8.27
C VAL A 244 11.42 -8.93 -8.82
N PRO A 245 10.19 -8.45 -9.09
CA PRO A 245 9.13 -9.31 -9.60
C PRO A 245 9.50 -9.98 -10.93
N ASN A 246 9.09 -11.24 -11.09
CA ASN A 246 9.36 -12.01 -12.29
C ASN A 246 8.17 -11.99 -13.26
N VAL A 247 8.38 -11.46 -14.47
CA VAL A 247 7.31 -11.32 -15.49
C VAL A 247 6.72 -12.67 -15.90
N ASN A 248 7.47 -13.77 -15.83
CA ASN A 248 6.95 -15.11 -16.14
C ASN A 248 5.82 -15.56 -15.19
N TYR A 249 5.69 -14.90 -14.03
CA TYR A 249 4.69 -15.17 -13.00
C TYR A 249 3.64 -14.06 -12.90
N TYR A 250 3.47 -13.27 -13.98
CA TYR A 250 2.53 -12.15 -14.03
C TYR A 250 1.12 -12.52 -13.57
N ASP A 251 0.59 -13.65 -14.03
CA ASP A 251 -0.76 -14.11 -13.68
C ASP A 251 -0.92 -14.39 -12.18
N GLN A 252 0.10 -14.94 -11.51
CA GLN A 252 0.08 -15.13 -10.06
C GLN A 252 0.06 -13.80 -9.31
N TYR A 253 0.73 -12.76 -9.83
CA TYR A 253 0.64 -11.42 -9.26
C TYR A 253 -0.75 -10.79 -9.48
N ILE A 254 -1.43 -11.08 -10.60
CA ILE A 254 -2.81 -10.64 -10.84
C ILE A 254 -3.77 -11.31 -9.86
N GLU A 255 -3.64 -12.61 -9.64
CA GLU A 255 -4.43 -13.32 -8.62
C GLU A 255 -4.18 -12.77 -7.21
N GLY A 256 -2.91 -12.54 -6.87
CA GLY A 256 -2.52 -11.89 -5.62
C GLY A 256 -3.13 -10.49 -5.48
N LEU A 257 -3.15 -9.71 -6.56
CA LEU A 257 -3.78 -8.39 -6.59
C LEU A 257 -5.29 -8.48 -6.36
N ARG A 258 -5.99 -9.40 -7.01
CA ARG A 258 -7.43 -9.64 -6.79
C ARG A 258 -7.71 -10.01 -5.35
N LYS A 259 -6.91 -10.89 -4.76
CA LYS A 259 -7.02 -11.27 -3.34
C LYS A 259 -6.79 -10.07 -2.41
N ALA A 260 -5.74 -9.27 -2.66
CA ALA A 260 -5.45 -8.07 -1.88
C ALA A 260 -6.60 -7.04 -1.95
N ILE A 261 -7.22 -6.88 -3.12
CA ILE A 261 -8.41 -6.02 -3.30
C ILE A 261 -9.62 -6.59 -2.56
N HIS A 262 -9.85 -7.91 -2.60
CA HIS A 262 -10.94 -8.54 -1.86
C HIS A 262 -10.80 -8.32 -0.34
N GLU A 263 -9.60 -8.50 0.21
CA GLU A 263 -9.31 -8.26 1.62
C GLU A 263 -9.31 -6.77 1.99
N ASN A 264 -8.89 -5.90 1.07
CA ASN A 264 -8.81 -4.45 1.27
C ASN A 264 -9.41 -3.68 0.07
N PRO A 265 -10.75 -3.52 0.02
CA PRO A 265 -11.46 -2.94 -1.13
C PRO A 265 -10.98 -1.52 -1.52
N GLN A 266 -10.40 -0.77 -0.59
CA GLN A 266 -9.84 0.55 -0.86
C GLN A 266 -8.74 0.54 -1.93
N ILE A 267 -7.97 -0.56 -2.02
CA ILE A 267 -6.93 -0.72 -3.06
C ILE A 267 -7.56 -0.75 -4.44
N GLY A 268 -8.70 -1.45 -4.61
CA GLY A 268 -9.42 -1.47 -5.89
C GLY A 268 -9.91 -0.09 -6.32
N ASN A 269 -10.39 0.71 -5.35
CA ASN A 269 -10.82 2.10 -5.60
C ASN A 269 -9.67 2.95 -6.14
N ASN A 270 -8.48 2.83 -5.55
CA ASN A 270 -7.29 3.55 -5.97
C ASN A 270 -6.06 2.63 -5.96
N LEU A 271 -5.73 2.06 -7.12
CA LEU A 271 -4.60 1.15 -7.26
C LEU A 271 -3.24 1.82 -6.97
N TYR A 272 -3.15 3.16 -6.99
CA TYR A 272 -1.94 3.85 -6.52
C TYR A 272 -1.65 3.60 -5.04
N LEU A 273 -2.65 3.24 -4.23
CA LEU A 273 -2.43 2.87 -2.83
C LEU A 273 -1.50 1.66 -2.70
N LEU A 274 -1.47 0.77 -3.70
CA LEU A 274 -0.50 -0.34 -3.72
C LEU A 274 0.95 0.18 -3.73
N SER A 275 1.20 1.28 -4.44
CA SER A 275 2.51 1.90 -4.60
C SER A 275 2.88 2.88 -3.48
N GLN A 276 1.99 3.13 -2.52
CA GLN A 276 2.24 4.07 -1.42
C GLN A 276 2.90 3.39 -0.22
N GLY A 277 3.94 4.03 0.33
CA GLY A 277 4.66 3.55 1.51
C GLY A 277 5.22 2.14 1.33
N ASP A 278 5.06 1.29 2.34
CA ASP A 278 5.50 -0.11 2.32
C ASP A 278 4.41 -1.10 1.85
N ASN A 279 3.34 -0.62 1.19
CA ASN A 279 2.23 -1.49 0.78
C ASN A 279 2.64 -2.60 -0.19
N CYS A 280 3.57 -2.33 -1.13
CA CYS A 280 4.13 -3.38 -2.00
C CYS A 280 4.75 -4.53 -1.18
N LYS A 281 5.48 -4.21 -0.09
CA LYS A 281 6.05 -5.22 0.82
C LYS A 281 4.97 -5.91 1.65
N LYS A 282 4.01 -5.14 2.16
CA LYS A 282 2.89 -5.64 2.97
C LYS A 282 2.08 -6.70 2.23
N TYR A 283 1.72 -6.41 0.97
CA TYR A 283 0.92 -7.31 0.15
C TYR A 283 1.78 -8.29 -0.67
N LYS A 284 3.11 -8.16 -0.61
CA LYS A 284 4.07 -8.95 -1.40
C LYS A 284 3.76 -8.90 -2.90
N LEU A 285 3.38 -7.72 -3.38
CA LEU A 285 2.96 -7.48 -4.76
C LEU A 285 3.83 -6.38 -5.40
N PRO A 286 4.01 -6.44 -6.73
CA PRO A 286 4.61 -5.36 -7.49
C PRO A 286 3.84 -4.05 -7.35
N ASN A 287 4.49 -2.93 -7.61
CA ASN A 287 3.80 -1.64 -7.71
C ASN A 287 2.89 -1.59 -8.95
N ILE A 288 1.91 -0.67 -8.96
CA ILE A 288 0.94 -0.60 -10.06
C ILE A 288 1.57 -0.32 -11.43
N ARG A 289 2.69 0.41 -11.47
CA ARG A 289 3.38 0.73 -12.71
C ARG A 289 4.04 -0.51 -13.31
N TRP A 290 4.51 -1.43 -12.48
CA TRP A 290 5.02 -2.72 -12.94
C TRP A 290 3.93 -3.54 -13.62
N PHE A 291 2.72 -3.59 -13.06
CA PHE A 291 1.58 -4.29 -13.70
C PHE A 291 1.28 -3.70 -15.08
N VAL A 292 1.09 -2.39 -15.17
CA VAL A 292 0.79 -1.73 -16.46
C VAL A 292 1.91 -1.97 -17.48
N ASN A 293 3.18 -1.79 -17.09
CA ASN A 293 4.31 -1.92 -18.02
C ASN A 293 4.56 -3.35 -18.51
N ASN A 294 4.24 -4.36 -17.68
CA ASN A 294 4.50 -5.77 -17.99
C ASN A 294 3.22 -6.52 -18.39
N CYS A 295 2.13 -5.79 -18.67
CA CYS A 295 0.90 -6.38 -19.16
C CYS A 295 1.19 -7.17 -20.46
N PRO A 296 0.70 -8.42 -20.58
CA PRO A 296 0.78 -9.19 -21.81
C PRO A 296 0.12 -8.47 -22.99
N ASP A 297 -1.00 -7.78 -22.74
CA ASP A 297 -1.70 -6.96 -23.72
C ASP A 297 -1.04 -5.58 -23.85
N LYS A 298 -0.53 -5.29 -25.06
CA LYS A 298 0.20 -4.05 -25.38
C LYS A 298 -0.71 -2.84 -25.57
N THR A 299 -2.02 -3.02 -25.65
CA THR A 299 -3.00 -1.93 -25.69
C THR A 299 -3.16 -1.26 -24.31
N VAL A 300 -2.82 -1.98 -23.24
CA VAL A 300 -2.84 -1.46 -21.87
C VAL A 300 -1.67 -0.52 -21.64
N ASN A 301 -1.97 0.77 -21.50
CA ASN A 301 -0.96 1.83 -21.32
C ASN A 301 -1.21 2.71 -20.09
N ASN A 302 -2.35 2.52 -19.41
CA ASN A 302 -2.73 3.29 -18.23
C ASN A 302 -3.52 2.43 -17.25
N ILE A 303 -3.86 2.99 -16.09
CA ILE A 303 -4.52 2.24 -15.02
C ILE A 303 -5.96 1.88 -15.36
N ASP A 304 -6.68 2.72 -16.10
CA ASP A 304 -8.07 2.47 -16.43
C ASP A 304 -8.18 1.35 -17.46
N THR A 305 -7.35 1.38 -18.51
CA THR A 305 -7.24 0.27 -19.48
C THR A 305 -6.73 -1.02 -18.82
N PHE A 306 -5.83 -0.92 -17.85
CA PHE A 306 -5.40 -2.08 -17.06
C PHE A 306 -6.53 -2.67 -16.20
N LYS A 307 -7.35 -1.83 -15.56
CA LYS A 307 -8.48 -2.29 -14.76
C LYS A 307 -9.48 -3.07 -15.61
N GLU A 308 -9.81 -2.55 -16.78
CA GLU A 308 -10.68 -3.22 -17.74
C GLU A 308 -10.12 -4.59 -18.15
N TRP A 309 -8.86 -4.61 -18.59
CA TRP A 309 -8.16 -5.84 -18.98
C TRP A 309 -8.09 -6.87 -17.84
N ALA A 310 -7.79 -6.42 -16.62
CA ALA A 310 -7.68 -7.28 -15.44
C ALA A 310 -9.04 -7.77 -14.89
N GLY A 311 -10.16 -7.33 -15.48
CA GLY A 311 -11.51 -7.63 -15.00
C GLY A 311 -11.83 -6.98 -13.65
N LEU A 312 -11.22 -5.83 -13.37
CA LEU A 312 -11.39 -5.06 -12.14
C LEU A 312 -12.46 -3.97 -12.36
N TYR A 313 -13.26 -3.68 -11.33
CA TYR A 313 -14.24 -2.59 -11.39
C TYR A 313 -13.57 -1.23 -11.63
N THR A 314 -14.05 -0.51 -12.63
CA THR A 314 -13.65 0.87 -12.93
C THR A 314 -14.60 1.86 -12.26
N ARG A 315 -14.31 3.16 -12.36
CA ARG A 315 -15.26 4.22 -11.98
C ARG A 315 -16.47 4.28 -12.91
N HIS A 316 -16.41 3.64 -14.06
CA HIS A 316 -17.42 3.64 -15.11
C HIS A 316 -17.78 2.19 -15.43
N MET A 317 -18.54 1.55 -14.52
CA MET A 317 -19.04 0.20 -14.75
C MET A 317 -20.04 0.19 -15.90
N THR A 318 -20.02 -0.88 -16.70
CA THR A 318 -20.98 -1.05 -17.81
C THR A 318 -22.39 -1.31 -17.28
N LYS A 319 -23.40 -1.22 -18.16
CA LYS A 319 -24.79 -1.54 -17.81
C LYS A 319 -24.90 -2.96 -17.28
N GLU A 320 -24.23 -3.92 -17.91
CA GLU A 320 -24.24 -5.34 -17.55
C GLU A 320 -23.63 -5.59 -16.17
N GLN A 321 -22.47 -4.97 -15.89
CA GLN A 321 -21.82 -5.05 -14.58
C GLN A 321 -22.73 -4.48 -13.48
N CYS A 322 -23.33 -3.31 -13.73
CA CYS A 322 -24.24 -2.69 -12.79
C CYS A 322 -25.48 -3.57 -12.55
N THR A 323 -26.08 -4.12 -13.62
CA THR A 323 -27.23 -5.03 -13.52
C THR A 323 -26.91 -6.25 -12.66
N ALA A 324 -25.77 -6.91 -12.88
CA ALA A 324 -25.39 -8.09 -12.11
C ALA A 324 -25.28 -7.78 -10.60
N ILE A 325 -24.64 -6.66 -10.25
CA ILE A 325 -24.50 -6.22 -8.85
C ILE A 325 -25.88 -5.87 -8.24
N ILE A 326 -26.71 -5.13 -8.97
CA ILE A 326 -28.03 -4.71 -8.49
C ILE A 326 -28.93 -5.93 -8.23
N LEU A 327 -28.94 -6.93 -9.13
CA LEU A 327 -29.72 -8.15 -8.96
C LEU A 327 -29.22 -9.01 -7.79
N ASP A 328 -27.91 -9.08 -7.57
CA ASP A 328 -27.34 -9.75 -6.39
C ASP A 328 -27.71 -9.01 -5.10
N MET A 329 -27.69 -7.67 -5.10
CA MET A 329 -28.17 -6.86 -3.98
C MET A 329 -29.65 -7.14 -3.71
N ALA A 330 -30.50 -7.13 -4.73
CA ALA A 330 -31.93 -7.39 -4.59
C ALA A 330 -32.21 -8.77 -3.95
N LYS A 331 -31.42 -9.80 -4.30
CA LYS A 331 -31.54 -11.14 -3.68
C LYS A 331 -31.14 -11.17 -2.21
N LYS A 332 -30.20 -10.32 -1.80
CA LYS A 332 -29.67 -10.28 -0.42
C LYS A 332 -30.57 -9.51 0.54
N TYR A 333 -31.37 -8.58 0.03
CA TYR A 333 -32.28 -7.80 0.84
C TYR A 333 -33.68 -8.41 0.81
N ASP A 334 -34.25 -8.67 1.98
CA ASP A 334 -35.66 -9.06 2.13
C ASP A 334 -36.61 -7.83 2.05
N ARG A 335 -36.23 -6.86 1.21
CA ARG A 335 -37.00 -5.63 0.96
C ARG A 335 -36.59 -5.04 -0.39
N PRO A 336 -37.45 -4.21 -1.00
CA PRO A 336 -37.07 -3.47 -2.20
C PRO A 336 -35.86 -2.55 -1.98
N LEU A 337 -35.05 -2.42 -3.02
CA LEU A 337 -33.86 -1.56 -3.00
C LEU A 337 -34.26 -0.09 -2.86
N MET A 338 -33.59 0.64 -1.98
CA MET A 338 -33.83 2.04 -1.66
C MET A 338 -32.65 2.90 -2.11
N TYR A 339 -32.84 4.22 -2.20
CA TYR A 339 -31.78 5.16 -2.57
C TYR A 339 -30.54 5.02 -1.68
N ASP A 340 -30.76 4.78 -0.38
CA ASP A 340 -29.70 4.67 0.62
C ASP A 340 -28.81 3.43 0.43
N ASP A 341 -29.29 2.39 -0.25
CA ASP A 341 -28.49 1.20 -0.59
C ASP A 341 -27.38 1.51 -1.59
N PHE A 342 -27.54 2.59 -2.34
CA PHE A 342 -26.58 3.07 -3.34
C PHE A 342 -25.79 4.30 -2.84
N ARG A 343 -25.90 4.65 -1.54
CA ARG A 343 -25.07 5.68 -0.92
C ARG A 343 -23.68 5.10 -0.60
N GLY A 344 -22.64 5.84 -0.95
CA GLY A 344 -21.24 5.49 -0.68
C GLY A 344 -20.38 5.30 -1.93
N TYR A 345 -19.10 5.05 -1.71
CA TYR A 345 -18.07 4.88 -2.75
C TYR A 345 -17.19 3.67 -2.46
N LYS A 346 -17.80 2.52 -2.13
CA LYS A 346 -17.03 1.28 -1.96
C LYS A 346 -16.65 0.71 -3.33
N TYR A 347 -15.53 0.00 -3.37
CA TYR A 347 -15.08 -0.66 -4.60
C TYR A 347 -16.09 -1.72 -5.04
N GLY A 348 -16.45 -1.69 -6.34
CA GLY A 348 -17.47 -2.58 -6.90
C GLY A 348 -18.90 -2.27 -6.46
N GLN A 349 -19.16 -1.15 -5.78
CA GLN A 349 -20.51 -0.72 -5.44
C GLN A 349 -21.10 0.13 -6.57
N VAL A 350 -22.34 -0.18 -6.96
CA VAL A 350 -23.11 0.68 -7.87
C VAL A 350 -23.53 1.95 -7.13
N SER A 351 -23.20 3.11 -7.70
CA SER A 351 -23.59 4.41 -7.15
C SER A 351 -24.86 4.95 -7.79
N ILE A 352 -25.55 5.87 -7.10
CA ILE A 352 -26.68 6.61 -7.68
C ILE A 352 -26.30 7.33 -8.97
N GLN A 353 -25.09 7.88 -9.06
CA GLN A 353 -24.66 8.59 -10.27
C GLN A 353 -24.56 7.64 -11.48
N MET A 354 -24.06 6.42 -11.27
CA MET A 354 -24.03 5.39 -12.31
C MET A 354 -25.45 5.02 -12.76
N ILE A 355 -26.37 4.86 -11.79
CA ILE A 355 -27.77 4.56 -12.10
C ILE A 355 -28.40 5.69 -12.93
N ARG A 356 -28.15 6.95 -12.58
CA ARG A 356 -28.65 8.11 -13.33
C ARG A 356 -28.04 8.19 -14.72
N ASN A 357 -26.77 7.85 -14.90
CA ASN A 357 -26.12 7.88 -16.21
C ASN A 357 -26.66 6.77 -17.14
N ILE A 358 -26.93 5.58 -16.61
CA ILE A 358 -27.34 4.41 -17.41
C ILE A 358 -28.87 4.37 -17.63
N TRP A 359 -29.67 4.59 -16.58
CA TRP A 359 -31.13 4.46 -16.62
C TRP A 359 -31.87 5.80 -16.44
N GLY A 360 -31.18 6.88 -16.08
CA GLY A 360 -31.80 8.19 -15.79
C GLY A 360 -32.31 8.33 -14.35
N SER A 361 -32.95 7.30 -13.79
CA SER A 361 -33.44 7.31 -12.41
C SER A 361 -33.48 5.91 -11.78
N LEU A 362 -33.60 5.87 -10.45
CA LEU A 362 -33.73 4.61 -9.71
C LEU A 362 -34.98 3.81 -10.12
N ASN A 363 -36.11 4.49 -10.32
CA ASN A 363 -37.36 3.83 -10.71
C ASN A 363 -37.30 3.28 -12.14
N LYS A 364 -36.66 4.02 -13.07
CA LYS A 364 -36.42 3.52 -14.44
C LYS A 364 -35.53 2.28 -14.42
N MET A 365 -34.50 2.26 -13.58
CA MET A 365 -33.68 1.07 -13.37
C MET A 365 -34.50 -0.10 -12.82
N LYS A 366 -35.30 0.11 -11.76
CA LYS A 366 -36.14 -0.94 -11.18
C LYS A 366 -37.13 -1.51 -12.19
N GLN A 367 -37.75 -0.64 -13.00
CA GLN A 367 -38.66 -1.03 -14.07
C GLN A 367 -37.94 -1.87 -15.14
N ASP A 368 -36.77 -1.43 -15.61
CA ASP A 368 -35.95 -2.14 -16.60
C ASP A 368 -35.48 -3.52 -16.08
N LEU A 369 -35.23 -3.63 -14.78
CA LEU A 369 -34.75 -4.86 -14.13
C LEU A 369 -35.86 -5.74 -13.52
N GLY A 370 -37.14 -5.35 -13.64
CA GLY A 370 -38.27 -6.10 -13.07
C GLY A 370 -38.28 -6.14 -11.53
N LEU A 371 -37.71 -5.13 -10.87
CA LEU A 371 -37.65 -5.03 -9.41
C LEU A 371 -38.82 -4.22 -8.84
N GLU A 372 -39.21 -4.53 -7.61
CA GLU A 372 -40.32 -3.86 -6.92
C GLU A 372 -40.04 -2.36 -6.69
N ILE A 373 -40.99 -1.53 -7.12
CA ILE A 373 -40.94 -0.08 -6.98
C ILE A 373 -41.64 0.32 -5.67
N ASN A 374 -40.87 0.33 -4.57
CA ASN A 374 -41.35 0.95 -3.34
C ASN A 374 -41.34 2.48 -3.46
N ILE A 375 -42.54 3.06 -3.38
CA ILE A 375 -42.90 4.48 -3.37
C ILE A 375 -43.03 5.13 -4.76
N ASP A 376 -44.27 5.49 -5.08
CA ASP A 376 -44.63 6.51 -6.08
C ASP A 376 -43.92 7.82 -5.74
N SER A 377 -42.79 8.00 -6.38
CA SER A 377 -42.24 9.31 -6.71
C SER A 377 -41.80 10.21 -5.53
N MET A 378 -40.53 10.60 -5.57
CA MET A 378 -40.30 12.04 -5.55
C MET A 378 -40.58 12.52 -6.97
N ILE A 379 -41.85 12.74 -7.33
CA ILE A 379 -42.17 13.63 -8.46
C ILE A 379 -41.49 14.93 -8.06
N ASP A 380 -40.61 15.46 -8.92
CA ASP A 380 -40.19 16.86 -8.81
C ASP A 380 -41.48 17.66 -8.59
N LYS A 381 -41.71 18.23 -7.41
CA LYS A 381 -42.89 19.05 -7.10
C LYS A 381 -43.10 19.98 -8.31
N GLN A 382 -44.08 19.67 -9.14
CA GLN A 382 -44.38 20.53 -10.28
C GLN A 382 -45.16 21.70 -9.72
N LEU A 383 -44.53 22.87 -9.73
CA LEU A 383 -45.21 24.09 -9.34
C LEU A 383 -46.05 24.54 -10.53
N SER A 384 -47.37 24.60 -10.36
CA SER A 384 -48.27 25.14 -11.38
C SER A 384 -47.96 26.63 -11.62
N LYS A 385 -48.48 27.22 -12.69
CA LYS A 385 -48.25 28.64 -12.95
C LYS A 385 -48.96 29.49 -11.88
N GLU A 386 -50.16 29.08 -11.52
CA GLU A 386 -51.00 29.69 -10.49
C GLU A 386 -50.30 29.65 -9.12
N ASP A 387 -49.81 28.49 -8.68
CA ASP A 387 -49.08 28.36 -7.40
C ASP A 387 -47.78 29.16 -7.39
N PHE A 388 -47.12 29.28 -8.55
CA PHE A 388 -45.94 30.13 -8.69
C PHE A 388 -46.31 31.61 -8.51
N ASP A 389 -47.33 32.09 -9.22
CA ASP A 389 -47.77 33.48 -9.17
C ASP A 389 -48.24 33.88 -7.76
N ASP A 390 -49.05 33.03 -7.10
CA ASP A 390 -49.51 33.23 -5.73
C ASP A 390 -48.36 33.31 -4.73
N MET A 391 -47.32 32.50 -4.95
CA MET A 391 -46.13 32.49 -4.11
C MET A 391 -45.25 33.73 -4.30
N ILE A 392 -45.14 34.23 -5.53
CA ILE A 392 -44.48 35.53 -5.78
C ILE A 392 -45.25 36.65 -5.09
N ALA A 393 -46.58 36.67 -5.19
CA ALA A 393 -47.41 37.66 -4.52
C ALA A 393 -47.23 37.63 -2.99
N THR A 394 -47.28 36.42 -2.40
CA THR A 394 -47.05 36.20 -0.96
C THR A 394 -45.69 36.72 -0.51
N ILE A 395 -44.64 36.47 -1.30
CA ILE A 395 -43.28 36.98 -1.02
C ILE A 395 -43.25 38.50 -1.09
N CYS A 396 -43.86 39.10 -2.11
CA CYS A 396 -43.93 40.56 -2.27
C CYS A 396 -44.67 41.23 -1.10
N ASP A 397 -45.79 40.64 -0.64
CA ASP A 397 -46.57 41.19 0.46
C ASP A 397 -45.84 41.05 1.80
N PHE A 398 -45.15 39.93 2.03
CA PHE A 398 -44.25 39.76 3.17
C PHE A 398 -43.18 40.87 3.21
N ILE A 399 -42.53 41.15 2.09
CA ILE A 399 -41.50 42.19 1.96
C ILE A 399 -42.07 43.57 2.25
N ARG A 400 -43.25 43.90 1.71
CA ARG A 400 -43.93 45.19 1.96
C ARG A 400 -44.37 45.36 3.40
N SER A 401 -44.87 44.30 4.03
CA SER A 401 -45.29 44.33 5.44
C SER A 401 -44.13 44.62 6.40
N ASP A 402 -42.91 44.23 6.02
CA ASP A 402 -41.67 44.51 6.76
C ASP A 402 -41.05 45.86 6.39
N GLY A 403 -41.72 46.69 5.57
CA GLY A 403 -41.29 48.05 5.22
C GLY A 403 -40.01 48.12 4.37
N ARG A 404 -39.66 47.01 3.71
CA ARG A 404 -38.44 46.86 2.90
C ARG A 404 -38.77 46.68 1.42
N ASN A 405 -37.77 46.89 0.57
CA ASN A 405 -37.88 46.77 -0.89
C ASN A 405 -36.79 45.84 -1.47
N PHE A 406 -36.35 44.86 -0.69
CA PHE A 406 -35.35 43.90 -1.14
C PHE A 406 -35.58 42.51 -0.54
N ILE A 407 -35.12 41.49 -1.26
CA ILE A 407 -35.09 40.10 -0.81
C ILE A 407 -33.80 39.41 -1.27
N THR A 408 -33.37 38.40 -0.53
CA THR A 408 -32.21 37.59 -0.88
C THR A 408 -32.61 36.16 -1.24
N THR A 409 -31.81 35.50 -2.07
CA THR A 409 -31.96 34.05 -2.36
C THR A 409 -32.08 33.21 -1.09
N ARG A 410 -31.38 33.66 -0.04
CA ARG A 410 -31.29 32.99 1.24
C ARG A 410 -32.60 33.03 2.02
N GLU A 411 -33.25 34.18 2.05
CA GLU A 411 -34.52 34.35 2.74
C GLU A 411 -35.64 33.56 2.08
N ILE A 412 -35.65 33.54 0.74
CA ILE A 412 -36.56 32.68 -0.03
C ILE A 412 -36.41 31.21 0.39
N ASN A 413 -35.16 30.74 0.50
CA ASN A 413 -34.86 29.36 0.90
C ASN A 413 -35.15 29.06 2.37
N ALA A 414 -35.22 30.06 3.23
CA ALA A 414 -35.39 29.90 4.68
C ALA A 414 -36.87 29.78 5.10
N HIS A 415 -37.79 30.25 4.26
CA HIS A 415 -39.21 30.23 4.57
C HIS A 415 -39.81 28.86 4.25
N SER A 416 -40.34 28.16 5.26
CA SER A 416 -40.84 26.78 5.13
C SER A 416 -41.99 26.62 4.14
N ASN A 417 -42.77 27.69 3.97
CA ASN A 417 -43.97 27.70 3.13
C ASN A 417 -43.65 28.11 1.69
N TRP A 418 -42.40 28.48 1.38
CA TRP A 418 -42.01 28.89 0.04
C TRP A 418 -41.24 27.79 -0.67
N SER A 419 -41.40 27.75 -1.99
CA SER A 419 -40.50 26.97 -2.83
C SER A 419 -39.10 27.59 -2.79
N ASN A 420 -38.07 26.74 -2.76
CA ASN A 420 -36.70 27.24 -2.77
C ASN A 420 -36.41 28.05 -4.04
N TYR A 421 -35.44 28.96 -3.95
CA TYR A 421 -35.00 29.85 -5.00
C TYR A 421 -34.74 29.13 -6.32
N ASN A 422 -34.04 27.99 -6.30
CA ASN A 422 -33.73 27.25 -7.54
C ASN A 422 -34.99 26.75 -8.24
N THR A 423 -36.01 26.37 -7.46
CA THR A 423 -37.32 25.95 -7.98
C THR A 423 -38.05 27.15 -8.57
N LEU A 424 -38.14 28.26 -7.84
CA LEU A 424 -38.76 29.50 -8.32
C LEU A 424 -38.06 30.06 -9.57
N GLU A 425 -36.72 30.08 -9.60
CA GLU A 425 -35.90 30.51 -10.75
C GLU A 425 -36.14 29.63 -12.00
N LYS A 426 -36.29 28.30 -11.81
CA LYS A 426 -36.65 27.37 -12.88
C LYS A 426 -38.03 27.69 -13.45
N TYR A 427 -39.02 27.95 -12.59
CA TYR A 427 -40.40 28.23 -13.01
C TYR A 427 -40.59 29.66 -13.56
N ALA A 428 -39.84 30.64 -13.06
CA ALA A 428 -39.75 31.98 -13.63
C ALA A 428 -39.30 31.92 -15.10
N LYS A 429 -38.25 31.14 -15.39
CA LYS A 429 -37.77 30.90 -16.76
C LYS A 429 -38.77 30.12 -17.59
N LYS A 430 -39.46 29.13 -17.01
CA LYS A 430 -40.44 28.29 -17.71
C LYS A 430 -41.68 29.08 -18.13
N TYR A 431 -42.24 29.90 -17.23
CA TYR A 431 -43.53 30.56 -17.44
C TYR A 431 -43.41 31.97 -18.02
N TYR A 432 -42.31 32.67 -17.74
CA TYR A 432 -42.15 34.08 -18.10
C TYR A 432 -40.89 34.37 -18.92
N SER A 433 -40.04 33.37 -19.20
CA SER A 433 -38.75 33.54 -19.88
C SER A 433 -37.86 34.62 -19.23
N LYS A 434 -37.99 34.81 -17.92
CA LYS A 434 -37.29 35.82 -17.11
C LYS A 434 -36.57 35.18 -15.94
N GLN A 435 -35.53 35.84 -15.46
CA GLN A 435 -34.91 35.55 -14.16
C GLN A 435 -35.88 35.96 -13.04
N LEU A 436 -35.79 35.28 -11.89
CA LEU A 436 -36.65 35.60 -10.76
C LEU A 436 -36.42 37.04 -10.26
N SER A 437 -35.19 37.54 -10.38
CA SER A 437 -34.84 38.93 -10.05
C SER A 437 -35.61 39.93 -10.91
N GLU A 438 -35.76 39.67 -12.21
CA GLU A 438 -36.49 40.54 -13.13
C GLU A 438 -37.99 40.54 -12.82
N ILE A 439 -38.54 39.44 -12.30
CA ILE A 439 -39.92 39.38 -11.82
C ILE A 439 -40.09 40.24 -10.56
N PHE A 440 -39.17 40.16 -9.58
CA PHE A 440 -39.24 40.99 -8.37
C PHE A 440 -39.03 42.48 -8.66
N GLU A 441 -38.20 42.84 -9.64
CA GLU A 441 -38.03 44.23 -10.07
C GLU A 441 -39.33 44.87 -10.55
N GLN A 442 -40.22 44.10 -11.19
CA GLN A 442 -41.57 44.56 -11.58
C GLN A 442 -42.44 44.95 -10.39
N TYR A 443 -42.14 44.43 -9.20
CA TYR A 443 -42.82 44.76 -7.94
C TYR A 443 -42.07 45.81 -7.11
N ASN A 444 -41.08 46.51 -7.69
CA ASN A 444 -40.16 47.43 -7.01
C ASN A 444 -39.36 46.77 -5.88
N ILE A 445 -39.02 45.50 -6.03
CA ILE A 445 -38.25 44.73 -5.05
C ILE A 445 -36.90 44.35 -5.67
N SER A 446 -35.82 44.78 -5.03
CA SER A 446 -34.45 44.49 -5.46
C SER A 446 -33.96 43.13 -4.96
N PHE A 447 -33.23 42.40 -5.81
CA PHE A 447 -32.74 41.07 -5.51
C PHE A 447 -31.26 41.10 -5.11
N GLY A 448 -30.95 40.81 -3.84
CA GLY A 448 -29.59 40.84 -3.32
C GLY A 448 -28.73 39.67 -3.84
N LYS A 449 -27.63 39.96 -4.56
CA LYS A 449 -26.65 38.94 -4.97
C LYS A 449 -25.79 38.47 -3.78
N GLN A 450 -25.52 37.17 -3.76
CA GLN A 450 -24.69 36.52 -2.74
C GLN A 450 -23.26 37.12 -2.73
N GLY A 451 -22.84 37.69 -1.60
CA GLY A 451 -21.44 38.06 -1.36
C GLY A 451 -21.03 39.52 -1.60
N CYS A 452 -21.95 40.41 -1.99
CA CYS A 452 -21.73 41.86 -1.97
C CYS A 452 -22.46 42.47 -0.77
N GLY A 453 -21.86 43.46 -0.11
CA GLY A 453 -22.42 44.14 1.05
C GLY A 453 -23.86 44.60 0.84
N ILE A 454 -24.66 44.52 1.91
CA ILE A 454 -26.00 45.12 1.92
C ILE A 454 -25.79 46.62 1.88
N ASN A 455 -26.18 47.30 0.80
CA ASN A 455 -26.31 48.75 0.79
C ASN A 455 -27.75 49.07 1.19
N PHE A 456 -27.95 49.51 2.43
CA PHE A 456 -29.27 49.83 2.95
C PHE A 456 -29.27 51.22 3.58
N THR A 457 -30.32 51.99 3.29
CA THR A 457 -30.53 53.31 3.88
C THR A 457 -31.81 53.25 4.69
N PHE A 458 -31.70 53.44 6.01
CA PHE A 458 -32.85 53.55 6.91
C PHE A 458 -33.64 54.83 6.63
N SER A 459 -34.88 54.90 7.12
CA SER A 459 -35.76 56.07 6.95
C SER A 459 -35.20 57.37 7.54
N ASP A 460 -34.23 57.29 8.46
CA ASP A 460 -33.52 58.40 9.06
C ASP A 460 -32.18 58.72 8.38
N ASN A 461 -32.00 58.26 7.14
CA ASN A 461 -30.80 58.43 6.31
C ASN A 461 -29.53 57.77 6.85
N GLU A 462 -29.63 56.88 7.85
CA GLU A 462 -28.49 56.02 8.20
C GLU A 462 -28.18 55.07 7.05
N HIS A 463 -26.95 55.13 6.54
CA HIS A 463 -26.47 54.23 5.51
C HIS A 463 -25.58 53.14 6.10
N VAL A 464 -25.87 51.89 5.74
CA VAL A 464 -25.09 50.71 6.15
C VAL A 464 -24.67 49.91 4.93
N THR A 465 -23.47 49.30 4.99
CA THR A 465 -22.84 48.60 3.84
C THR A 465 -22.64 47.10 4.09
N SER A 466 -23.05 46.62 5.26
CA SER A 466 -22.86 45.24 5.72
C SER A 466 -24.12 44.72 6.41
N GLN A 467 -24.39 43.42 6.26
CA GLN A 467 -25.46 42.75 6.99
C GLN A 467 -25.29 42.85 8.50
N PHE A 468 -24.05 42.77 8.97
CA PHE A 468 -23.74 42.87 10.39
C PHE A 468 -24.00 44.28 10.94
N GLU A 469 -23.75 45.31 10.11
CA GLU A 469 -24.09 46.70 10.45
C GLU A 469 -25.61 46.88 10.48
N TYR A 470 -26.33 46.38 9.47
CA TYR A 470 -27.80 46.42 9.44
C TYR A 470 -28.41 45.81 10.69
N MET A 471 -27.97 44.61 11.10
CA MET A 471 -28.47 43.94 12.31
C MET A 471 -28.25 44.77 13.56
N PHE A 472 -27.06 45.38 13.69
CA PHE A 472 -26.73 46.19 14.87
C PHE A 472 -27.51 47.50 14.89
N SER A 473 -27.54 48.24 13.77
CA SER A 473 -28.33 49.48 13.65
C SER A 473 -29.83 49.25 13.88
N LYS A 474 -30.39 48.16 13.32
CA LYS A 474 -31.80 47.78 13.54
C LYS A 474 -32.06 47.56 15.03
N TYR A 475 -31.17 46.85 15.74
CA TYR A 475 -31.31 46.64 17.17
C TYR A 475 -31.29 47.93 17.98
N LEU A 476 -30.36 48.86 17.68
CA LEU A 476 -30.28 50.16 18.35
C LEU A 476 -31.59 50.94 18.19
N LYS A 477 -32.15 50.96 16.97
CA LYS A 477 -33.44 51.61 16.69
C LYS A 477 -34.62 50.90 17.36
N GLU A 478 -34.65 49.57 17.40
CA GLU A 478 -35.66 48.79 18.14
C GLU A 478 -35.66 49.12 19.64
N LYS A 479 -34.50 49.51 20.19
CA LYS A 479 -34.34 49.98 21.58
C LYS A 479 -34.65 51.47 21.77
N GLY A 480 -35.04 52.17 20.70
CA GLY A 480 -35.42 53.59 20.74
C GLY A 480 -34.26 54.57 20.60
N LEU A 481 -33.03 54.10 20.34
CA LEU A 481 -31.90 54.99 20.08
C LEU A 481 -32.00 55.60 18.67
N LYS A 482 -31.68 56.89 18.55
CA LYS A 482 -31.76 57.66 17.31
C LYS A 482 -30.37 57.89 16.70
N TYR A 483 -30.27 57.66 15.40
CA TYR A 483 -29.06 57.93 14.63
C TYR A 483 -28.71 59.43 14.65
N ASN A 484 -27.42 59.75 14.77
CA ASN A 484 -26.87 61.10 14.95
C ASN A 484 -27.33 61.86 16.19
N ILE A 485 -27.97 61.19 17.16
CA ILE A 485 -28.36 61.77 18.45
C ILE A 485 -27.78 60.89 19.56
N ASP A 486 -28.23 59.65 19.63
CA ASP A 486 -27.84 58.69 20.67
C ASP A 486 -26.70 57.78 20.19
N TYR A 487 -26.59 57.54 18.88
CA TYR A 487 -25.44 56.85 18.31
C TYR A 487 -25.00 57.45 16.99
N PHE A 488 -23.71 57.33 16.72
CA PHE A 488 -23.02 57.88 15.56
C PHE A 488 -22.24 56.78 14.88
N ARG A 489 -22.15 56.86 13.56
CA ARG A 489 -21.38 55.92 12.76
C ARG A 489 -20.14 56.55 12.17
N ASP A 490 -19.18 55.69 11.83
CA ASP A 490 -17.99 56.05 11.06
C ASP A 490 -17.21 57.24 11.66
N VAL A 491 -17.16 57.30 13.01
CA VAL A 491 -16.61 58.42 13.77
C VAL A 491 -15.09 58.37 13.76
N LYS A 492 -14.43 59.45 13.31
CA LYS A 492 -12.95 59.51 13.25
C LYS A 492 -12.33 59.35 14.63
N TYR A 493 -11.34 58.47 14.77
CA TYR A 493 -10.58 58.29 16.01
C TYR A 493 -9.90 59.59 16.48
N SER A 494 -9.57 60.49 15.57
CA SER A 494 -8.96 61.79 15.90
C SER A 494 -9.90 62.72 16.68
N THR A 495 -11.21 62.45 16.72
CA THR A 495 -12.17 63.28 17.48
C THR A 495 -12.22 62.92 18.96
N PHE A 496 -11.81 61.71 19.34
CA PHE A 496 -11.89 61.22 20.72
C PHE A 496 -10.57 60.65 21.27
N ILE A 497 -9.50 60.64 20.47
CA ILE A 497 -8.15 60.26 20.91
C ILE A 497 -7.19 61.44 20.69
N PRO A 498 -6.77 62.15 21.75
CA PRO A 498 -6.03 63.41 21.64
C PRO A 498 -4.73 63.35 20.81
N ASN A 499 -4.04 62.21 20.84
CA ASN A 499 -2.73 62.04 20.19
C ASN A 499 -2.80 61.32 18.83
N TYR A 500 -3.99 61.01 18.32
CA TYR A 500 -4.15 60.28 17.07
C TYR A 500 -4.47 61.22 15.90
N LYS A 501 -3.54 61.34 14.94
CA LYS A 501 -3.67 62.19 13.73
C LYS A 501 -4.00 61.42 12.44
N GLY A 502 -4.35 60.14 12.53
CA GLY A 502 -4.65 59.32 11.35
C GLY A 502 -6.13 59.36 10.94
N ASN A 503 -6.47 58.64 9.87
CA ASN A 503 -7.81 58.61 9.28
C ASN A 503 -8.57 57.30 9.58
N MET A 504 -8.41 56.73 10.78
CA MET A 504 -9.23 55.59 11.19
C MET A 504 -10.58 56.06 11.73
N ASN A 505 -11.63 55.32 11.39
CA ASN A 505 -13.00 55.53 11.88
C ASN A 505 -13.40 54.38 12.81
N CYS A 506 -14.16 54.67 13.85
CA CYS A 506 -14.86 53.73 14.71
C CYS A 506 -16.23 53.46 14.11
N ASP A 507 -16.64 52.19 14.06
CA ASP A 507 -17.85 51.81 13.34
C ASP A 507 -19.09 52.42 14.02
N TYR A 508 -19.17 52.32 15.35
CA TYR A 508 -20.20 53.01 16.15
C TYR A 508 -19.63 53.69 17.39
N VAL A 509 -20.21 54.83 17.74
CA VAL A 509 -20.07 55.51 19.04
C VAL A 509 -21.47 55.70 19.59
N ILE A 510 -21.76 55.13 20.76
CA ILE A 510 -23.09 55.12 21.37
C ILE A 510 -23.03 55.90 22.68
N HIS A 511 -23.95 56.83 22.84
CA HIS A 511 -24.19 57.62 24.04
C HIS A 511 -25.42 57.05 24.74
N ILE A 512 -25.22 56.43 25.89
CA ILE A 512 -26.31 55.84 26.68
C ILE A 512 -25.98 55.92 28.17
N ASP A 513 -26.95 56.33 28.99
CA ASP A 513 -26.82 56.44 30.45
C ASP A 513 -25.56 57.19 30.93
N GLY A 514 -25.21 58.29 30.26
CA GLY A 514 -24.03 59.10 30.57
C GLY A 514 -22.68 58.44 30.24
N LYS A 515 -22.69 57.29 29.58
CA LYS A 515 -21.50 56.56 29.12
C LYS A 515 -21.37 56.66 27.61
N ILE A 516 -20.13 56.61 27.14
CA ILE A 516 -19.80 56.52 25.72
C ILE A 516 -19.20 55.14 25.45
N ILE A 517 -19.83 54.40 24.53
CA ILE A 517 -19.46 53.03 24.16
C ILE A 517 -18.98 53.03 22.70
N TYR A 518 -17.81 52.44 22.46
CA TYR A 518 -17.20 52.33 21.13
C TYR A 518 -17.33 50.90 20.60
N ILE A 519 -17.87 50.73 19.39
CA ILE A 519 -18.07 49.41 18.79
C ILE A 519 -17.31 49.29 17.47
N GLU A 520 -16.66 48.15 17.28
CA GLU A 520 -15.99 47.73 16.05
C GLU A 520 -16.58 46.40 15.58
N ILE A 521 -17.06 46.32 14.34
CA ILE A 521 -17.66 45.11 13.77
C ILE A 521 -16.67 44.40 12.85
N ALA A 522 -16.10 43.29 13.32
CA ALA A 522 -15.03 42.55 12.67
C ALA A 522 -15.54 41.51 11.64
N GLY A 523 -16.43 41.89 10.72
CA GLY A 523 -17.08 40.97 9.77
C GLY A 523 -16.11 40.16 8.89
N ILE A 524 -15.04 40.81 8.40
CA ILE A 524 -14.03 40.20 7.52
C ILE A 524 -13.24 39.07 8.22
N LEU A 525 -13.11 39.15 9.55
CA LEU A 525 -12.37 38.19 10.38
C LEU A 525 -13.28 37.17 11.07
N SER A 526 -14.49 36.94 10.56
CA SER A 526 -15.48 35.99 11.12
C SER A 526 -14.89 34.69 11.68
N GLU A 527 -14.11 33.96 10.88
CA GLU A 527 -13.51 32.66 11.27
C GLU A 527 -12.24 32.79 12.14
N TYR A 528 -11.73 34.01 12.33
CA TYR A 528 -10.40 34.29 12.87
C TYR A 528 -10.43 34.99 14.25
N LYS A 529 -11.56 35.02 14.96
CA LYS A 529 -11.65 35.63 16.30
C LYS A 529 -10.61 35.09 17.29
N THR A 530 -10.45 33.77 17.41
CA THR A 530 -9.41 33.17 18.27
C THR A 530 -8.01 33.55 17.84
N TRP A 531 -7.78 33.72 16.54
CA TRP A 531 -6.48 34.10 16.00
C TRP A 531 -6.17 35.56 16.27
N PHE A 532 -7.19 36.42 16.24
CA PHE A 532 -7.05 37.83 16.62
C PHE A 532 -6.57 37.95 18.08
N TYR A 533 -7.28 37.34 19.03
CA TYR A 533 -6.90 37.40 20.45
C TYR A 533 -5.61 36.63 20.80
N ALA A 534 -5.29 35.55 20.08
CA ALA A 534 -4.02 34.85 20.21
C ALA A 534 -2.86 35.54 19.47
N ASN A 535 -3.10 36.70 18.85
CA ASN A 535 -2.15 37.42 17.98
C ASN A 535 -1.48 36.52 16.92
N LYS A 536 -2.24 35.60 16.33
CA LYS A 536 -1.77 34.66 15.32
C LYS A 536 -1.96 35.22 13.91
N ALA A 537 -0.88 35.27 13.14
CA ALA A 537 -0.88 35.77 11.77
C ALA A 537 -1.69 34.90 10.79
N ILE A 538 -2.39 35.54 9.84
CA ILE A 538 -3.20 34.89 8.80
C ILE A 538 -2.39 34.79 7.50
N SER A 539 -1.61 33.73 7.33
CA SER A 539 -0.73 33.55 6.15
C SER A 539 -1.47 33.32 4.83
N ARG A 540 -2.67 32.74 4.87
CA ARG A 540 -3.43 32.33 3.67
C ARG A 540 -4.14 33.50 2.95
N SER A 541 -4.23 34.68 3.57
CA SER A 541 -4.93 35.82 2.99
C SER A 541 -4.30 37.15 3.41
N LYS A 542 -3.57 37.78 2.49
CA LYS A 542 -2.91 39.08 2.72
C LYS A 542 -3.91 40.18 3.07
N SER A 543 -5.12 40.17 2.49
CA SER A 543 -6.17 41.17 2.80
C SER A 543 -6.71 41.02 4.21
N LYS A 544 -6.98 39.78 4.66
CA LYS A 544 -7.43 39.50 6.02
C LYS A 544 -6.35 39.82 7.06
N GLU A 545 -5.08 39.52 6.77
CA GLU A 545 -3.98 39.88 7.67
C GLU A 545 -3.82 41.41 7.80
N ARG A 546 -3.91 42.16 6.70
CA ARG A 546 -3.91 43.63 6.76
C ARG A 546 -5.06 44.17 7.60
N TYR A 547 -6.26 43.59 7.45
CA TYR A 547 -7.42 43.97 8.26
C TYR A 547 -7.20 43.64 9.75
N ARG A 548 -6.65 42.46 10.07
CA ARG A 548 -6.29 42.05 11.45
C ARG A 548 -5.32 43.03 12.10
N GLN A 549 -4.26 43.43 11.39
CA GLN A 549 -3.29 44.40 11.89
C GLN A 549 -3.92 45.78 12.12
N LYS A 550 -4.81 46.23 11.23
CA LYS A 550 -5.56 47.48 11.39
C LYS A 550 -6.47 47.42 12.62
N LEU A 551 -7.21 46.32 12.80
CA LEU A 551 -8.09 46.13 13.96
C LEU A 551 -7.30 46.05 15.27
N PHE A 552 -6.11 45.43 15.28
CA PHE A 552 -5.23 45.40 16.44
C PHE A 552 -4.75 46.81 16.83
N LYS A 553 -4.45 47.66 15.83
CA LYS A 553 -4.12 49.07 16.06
C LYS A 553 -5.30 49.86 16.66
N LYS A 554 -6.51 49.61 16.16
CA LYS A 554 -7.76 50.19 16.71
C LYS A 554 -7.96 49.78 18.17
N GLU A 555 -7.87 48.48 18.45
CA GLU A 555 -7.98 47.93 19.80
C GLU A 555 -6.95 48.55 20.76
N PHE A 556 -5.69 48.63 20.33
CA PHE A 556 -4.63 49.24 21.11
C PHE A 556 -4.93 50.69 21.50
N LEU A 557 -5.44 51.48 20.56
CA LEU A 557 -5.81 52.87 20.80
C LEU A 557 -6.99 53.01 21.77
N LEU A 558 -8.04 52.20 21.61
CA LEU A 558 -9.19 52.20 22.52
C LEU A 558 -8.77 51.81 23.94
N LYS A 559 -7.91 50.78 24.05
CA LYS A 559 -7.40 50.27 25.32
C LYS A 559 -6.45 51.25 26.02
N SER A 560 -5.52 51.86 25.30
CA SER A 560 -4.53 52.77 25.90
C SER A 560 -5.12 54.10 26.37
N ASN A 561 -6.31 54.47 25.86
CA ASN A 561 -7.06 55.65 26.29
C ASN A 561 -8.18 55.32 27.30
N ASN A 562 -8.19 54.09 27.84
CA ASN A 562 -9.14 53.64 28.86
C ASN A 562 -10.62 53.83 28.46
N LEU A 563 -10.94 53.62 27.18
CA LEU A 563 -12.30 53.76 26.65
C LEU A 563 -13.12 52.48 26.85
N ILE A 564 -14.44 52.62 26.97
CA ILE A 564 -15.37 51.49 27.03
C ILE A 564 -15.64 51.02 25.60
N TYR A 565 -15.11 49.85 25.23
CA TYR A 565 -15.24 49.37 23.85
C TYR A 565 -15.51 47.87 23.74
N PHE A 566 -16.14 47.49 22.62
CA PHE A 566 -16.36 46.10 22.23
C PHE A 566 -15.97 45.88 20.77
N ILE A 567 -15.20 44.81 20.51
CA ILE A 567 -14.91 44.34 19.17
C ILE A 567 -15.81 43.12 18.92
N LEU A 568 -16.82 43.31 18.09
CA LEU A 568 -17.84 42.31 17.83
C LEU A 568 -17.50 41.56 16.55
N PHE A 569 -17.18 40.29 16.67
CA PHE A 569 -17.15 39.40 15.53
C PHE A 569 -18.57 38.96 15.21
N PRO A 570 -18.83 38.38 14.03
CA PRO A 570 -20.15 37.87 13.69
C PRO A 570 -20.77 36.96 14.77
N CYS A 571 -19.97 36.13 15.47
CA CYS A 571 -20.48 35.27 16.56
C CYS A 571 -20.88 36.05 17.81
N ASP A 572 -20.59 37.34 17.89
CA ASP A 572 -20.93 38.18 19.03
C ASP A 572 -22.23 38.97 18.80
N LEU A 573 -22.75 38.96 17.57
CA LEU A 573 -23.92 39.73 17.14
C LEU A 573 -25.23 39.05 17.57
N THR A 574 -25.46 38.99 18.88
CA THR A 574 -26.62 38.37 19.51
C THR A 574 -27.45 39.43 20.20
N ARG A 575 -28.79 39.27 20.25
CA ARG A 575 -29.66 40.18 21.00
C ARG A 575 -29.27 40.26 22.48
N GLU A 576 -28.88 39.14 23.09
CA GLU A 576 -28.41 39.10 24.48
C GLU A 576 -27.15 39.93 24.68
N ASN A 577 -26.15 39.79 23.79
CA ASN A 577 -24.92 40.57 23.87
C ASN A 577 -25.19 42.05 23.64
N PHE A 578 -26.04 42.40 22.67
CA PHE A 578 -26.41 43.79 22.43
C PHE A 578 -27.10 44.41 23.65
N GLU A 579 -28.05 43.70 24.27
CA GLU A 579 -28.70 44.15 25.49
C GLU A 579 -27.70 44.36 26.63
N ASN A 580 -26.81 43.39 26.86
CA ASN A 580 -25.81 43.47 27.91
C ASN A 580 -24.84 44.64 27.68
N ILE A 581 -24.45 44.90 26.42
CA ILE A 581 -23.57 46.02 26.06
C ILE A 581 -24.24 47.36 26.39
N LEU A 582 -25.53 47.52 26.07
CA LEU A 582 -26.24 48.77 26.29
C LEU A 582 -26.57 49.00 27.78
N THR A 583 -26.94 47.95 28.51
CA THR A 583 -27.44 48.07 29.90
C THR A 583 -26.34 48.05 30.96
N ASN A 584 -25.30 47.22 30.79
CA ASN A 584 -24.22 47.10 31.77
C ASN A 584 -22.84 46.89 31.10
N PRO A 585 -22.32 47.91 30.38
CA PRO A 585 -21.01 47.82 29.76
C PRO A 585 -19.93 47.75 30.84
N SER A 586 -19.29 46.58 30.98
CA SER A 586 -18.22 46.34 31.96
C SER A 586 -17.02 45.62 31.35
N LEU A 587 -15.86 45.73 32.00
CA LEU A 587 -14.66 44.99 31.61
C LEU A 587 -14.88 43.46 31.71
N GLU A 588 -15.72 43.02 32.65
CA GLU A 588 -16.08 41.62 32.81
C GLU A 588 -16.95 41.13 31.63
N LEU A 589 -17.97 41.91 31.25
CA LEU A 589 -18.79 41.62 30.07
C LEU A 589 -17.92 41.54 28.81
N LYS A 590 -17.00 42.50 28.65
CA LYS A 590 -16.05 42.49 27.54
C LYS A 590 -15.24 41.20 27.52
N LYS A 591 -14.61 40.82 28.64
CA LYS A 591 -13.86 39.56 28.74
C LYS A 591 -14.75 38.35 28.42
N LYS A 592 -16.00 38.34 28.88
CA LYS A 592 -16.98 37.29 28.58
C LYS A 592 -17.22 37.20 27.07
N ILE A 593 -17.45 38.32 26.39
CA ILE A 593 -17.64 38.38 24.93
C ILE A 593 -16.34 37.99 24.20
N GLU A 594 -15.16 38.42 24.65
CA GLU A 594 -13.88 38.03 24.04
C GLU A 594 -13.63 36.51 24.11
N HIS A 595 -13.90 35.90 25.27
CA HIS A 595 -13.79 34.45 25.50
C HIS A 595 -14.97 33.67 24.91
N PHE A 596 -16.07 34.35 24.58
CA PHE A 596 -17.21 33.73 23.93
C PHE A 596 -16.78 33.26 22.55
N TYR A 597 -16.53 31.97 22.45
CA TYR A 597 -16.21 31.33 21.19
C TYR A 597 -17.01 30.05 21.12
N GLN A 598 -18.16 30.11 20.46
CA GLN A 598 -18.80 28.89 19.98
C GLN A 598 -17.96 28.36 18.80
N ASN A 599 -16.90 27.59 19.13
CA ASN A 599 -15.99 26.85 18.22
C ASN A 599 -16.71 25.94 17.23
N ASN A 600 -18.00 25.75 17.47
CA ASN A 600 -18.86 24.85 16.76
C ASN A 600 -19.80 25.59 15.82
N ILE A 601 -19.81 26.93 15.72
CA ILE A 601 -20.59 27.62 14.70
C ILE A 601 -20.09 27.20 13.31
N ASP A 602 -20.89 26.41 12.61
CA ASP A 602 -20.65 26.08 11.22
C ASP A 602 -20.99 27.31 10.39
N TRP A 603 -20.00 28.20 10.21
CA TRP A 603 -20.13 29.41 9.38
C TRP A 603 -20.51 29.11 7.94
N VAL A 604 -20.29 27.89 7.44
CA VAL A 604 -20.79 27.47 6.13
C VAL A 604 -22.31 27.25 6.25
N LYS A 605 -22.77 26.52 7.27
CA LYS A 605 -24.21 26.37 7.59
C LYS A 605 -24.88 27.73 7.88
N ILE A 606 -24.29 28.62 8.68
CA ILE A 606 -24.78 29.98 8.98
C ILE A 606 -24.50 30.99 7.84
N ARG A 607 -23.80 30.64 6.76
CA ARG A 607 -23.90 31.37 5.47
C ARG A 607 -25.00 30.83 4.56
N ASN A 608 -25.45 29.60 4.82
CA ASN A 608 -26.35 28.85 3.95
C ASN A 608 -27.79 28.68 4.49
N THR A 609 -28.07 28.92 5.78
CA THR A 609 -29.40 28.69 6.42
C THR A 609 -30.19 29.98 6.76
N THR A 610 -29.81 30.76 7.79
CA THR A 610 -30.68 31.79 8.41
C THR A 610 -30.34 33.29 8.24
N GLY A 611 -29.11 33.67 7.89
CA GLY A 611 -28.71 35.09 7.72
C GLY A 611 -28.33 35.72 9.05
N GLU A 612 -29.06 35.33 10.09
CA GLU A 612 -28.87 35.70 11.48
C GLU A 612 -28.42 34.50 12.30
N LEU A 613 -27.64 34.75 13.34
CA LEU A 613 -27.32 33.74 14.35
C LEU A 613 -28.51 33.55 15.28
N ASP A 614 -29.28 32.49 15.02
CA ASP A 614 -30.32 32.02 15.94
C ASP A 614 -29.69 31.09 17.00
N TYR A 615 -29.40 31.64 18.17
CA TYR A 615 -28.80 30.91 19.30
C TYR A 615 -29.75 29.91 19.98
N SER A 616 -31.04 29.90 19.60
CA SER A 616 -31.99 28.88 20.07
C SER A 616 -31.79 27.52 19.37
N LYS A 617 -31.04 27.48 18.26
CA LYS A 617 -30.80 26.27 17.46
C LYS A 617 -29.35 25.79 17.56
N GLN A 618 -29.17 24.47 17.59
CA GLN A 618 -27.87 23.83 17.77
C GLN A 618 -27.05 23.85 16.46
N PHE A 619 -26.44 24.99 16.13
CA PHE A 619 -25.53 25.12 14.97
C PHE A 619 -24.11 24.68 15.32
N LEU A 620 -23.95 23.48 15.90
CA LEU A 620 -22.65 22.93 16.27
C LEU A 620 -22.02 22.15 15.10
N ARG A 621 -20.70 22.28 14.89
CA ARG A 621 -19.89 21.35 14.10
C ARG A 621 -20.18 19.98 14.68
N ASN A 622 -20.68 19.06 13.85
CA ASN A 622 -20.63 17.64 14.17
C ASN A 622 -19.17 17.29 14.40
N ALA A 623 -18.75 17.25 15.66
CA ALA A 623 -17.45 16.72 16.03
C ALA A 623 -17.51 15.22 15.70
N TYR A 624 -17.08 14.85 14.49
CA TYR A 624 -16.65 13.48 14.25
C TYR A 624 -15.57 13.20 15.29
N VAL A 625 -15.91 12.39 16.29
CA VAL A 625 -14.97 11.82 17.25
C VAL A 625 -13.92 11.09 16.41
N LYS A 626 -12.73 11.67 16.29
CA LYS A 626 -11.56 10.92 15.83
C LYS A 626 -11.42 9.74 16.78
N LYS A 627 -11.73 8.53 16.30
CA LYS A 627 -11.40 7.27 16.98
C LYS A 627 -9.96 7.42 17.51
N LYS A 628 -9.80 7.34 18.83
CA LYS A 628 -8.48 7.13 19.43
C LYS A 628 -7.93 5.85 18.80
N ILE A 629 -6.80 5.99 18.10
CA ILE A 629 -5.99 4.85 17.74
C ILE A 629 -5.32 4.44 19.06
N SER A 630 -5.75 3.31 19.60
CA SER A 630 -5.00 2.55 20.61
C SER A 630 -3.83 1.86 19.96
#